data_AF-A0A8T0HE08-F1
#
_entry.id   AF-A0A8T0HE08-F1
#
_cell.length_a   1.000
_cell.length_b   1.000
_cell.length_c   1.000
_cell.angle_alpha   90.00
_cell.angle_beta   90.00
_cell.angle_gamma   90.00
#
_symmetry.space_group_name_H-M   'P 1'
#
loop_
_entity.id
_entity.type
_entity.pdbx_description
1 polymer ?
#
loop_
_entity_poly.entity_id
_entity_poly.type
_entity_poly.pdbx_seq_one_letter_code
_entity_poly.pdbx_strand_id
1 'polypeptide(L)'
;MTVVNQCASASKVTLSRGCFDDTKGAILVQSLVLNETLNTTLEASYKEYYLCLGAAAALFRWIDHEKGITLANRSVEVTLNGSFDHMNIDGTSVRNLELVESLHIQVGPQKKRGCLFEMLKTTKTVGGTRLLRASLLQPLKDKNTINTRLDCLDELTSDDQIFFGISQALQKFPKDIDRILCSFCFKTKVTKDSSSKLTTRAGQSMVNSIILLKEALDRLPSLQEALQDAKCSLLSNIRDICSNESFRLLLQRIEEVINEDIAHSRALFVSRTQQCFAVKSGIDGYLDVAREVFCSTSEAIHELARRYREEFNLPNLKMPFNNNRGFYISFPEKDLQQASMPSIFNQVFSYIPLGYSQFSTSLTMLQCSNFNYTRTNNLK
;
A
#
# COMPACT_ATOMS: atom_id res chain seq x y z
N MET A 1 36.53 -18.58 3.79
CA MET A 1 36.30 -17.29 3.10
C MET A 1 35.66 -16.34 4.09
N THR A 2 36.43 -15.41 4.62
CA THR A 2 35.91 -14.31 5.42
C THR A 2 35.20 -13.36 4.46
N VAL A 3 33.87 -13.30 4.49
CA VAL A 3 33.10 -12.34 3.69
C VAL A 3 33.47 -10.95 4.20
N VAL A 4 34.36 -10.26 3.48
CA VAL A 4 34.77 -8.90 3.81
C VAL A 4 33.55 -8.01 3.64
N ASN A 5 33.20 -7.32 4.72
CA ASN A 5 31.95 -6.61 4.88
C ASN A 5 31.96 -5.30 4.08
N GLN A 6 31.55 -5.35 2.81
CA GLN A 6 31.45 -4.14 1.96
C GLN A 6 30.08 -3.45 2.05
N CYS A 7 29.09 -4.04 2.74
CA CYS A 7 27.77 -3.42 2.96
C CYS A 7 27.62 -2.99 4.42
N ALA A 8 28.23 -1.86 4.79
CA ALA A 8 28.21 -1.34 6.16
C ALA A 8 26.79 -0.98 6.69
N SER A 9 25.82 -0.80 5.81
CA SER A 9 24.43 -0.42 6.14
C SER A 9 23.43 -1.58 6.20
N ALA A 10 23.81 -2.81 5.86
CA ALA A 10 22.90 -3.95 5.82
C ALA A 10 22.89 -4.74 7.14
N SER A 11 21.70 -4.99 7.68
CA SER A 11 21.53 -5.91 8.82
C SER A 11 21.81 -7.35 8.39
N LYS A 12 22.78 -8.00 9.03
CA LYS A 12 23.12 -9.40 8.73
C LYS A 12 22.13 -10.33 9.40
N VAL A 13 21.63 -11.30 8.65
CA VAL A 13 20.86 -12.41 9.18
C VAL A 13 21.61 -13.70 8.89
N THR A 14 21.83 -14.51 9.93
CA THR A 14 22.45 -15.83 9.82
C THR A 14 21.38 -16.89 9.64
N LEU A 15 21.54 -17.74 8.63
CA LEU A 15 20.68 -18.90 8.37
C LEU A 15 21.51 -20.17 8.44
N SER A 16 20.89 -21.27 8.87
CA SER A 16 21.55 -22.58 8.89
C SER A 16 21.91 -23.04 7.47
N ARG A 17 22.99 -23.81 7.32
CA ARG A 17 23.41 -24.36 6.02
C ARG A 17 22.30 -25.13 5.30
N GLY A 18 21.46 -25.85 6.04
CA GLY A 18 20.34 -26.62 5.49
C GLY A 18 19.23 -25.75 4.86
N CYS A 19 19.26 -24.43 5.04
CA CYS A 19 18.37 -23.51 4.33
C CYS A 19 18.80 -23.26 2.87
N PHE A 20 20.08 -23.48 2.54
CA PHE A 20 20.65 -23.25 1.21
C PHE A 20 20.64 -24.54 0.37
N ASP A 21 19.44 -25.07 0.15
CA ASP A 21 19.20 -26.31 -0.59
C ASP A 21 18.77 -25.96 -2.02
N ASP A 22 19.62 -26.27 -3.00
CA ASP A 22 19.42 -25.96 -4.42
C ASP A 22 18.23 -26.71 -5.01
N THR A 23 17.99 -27.96 -4.60
CA THR A 23 16.86 -28.77 -5.11
C THR A 23 15.54 -28.17 -4.64
N LYS A 24 15.45 -27.79 -3.35
CA LYS A 24 14.29 -27.05 -2.85
C LYS A 24 14.14 -25.69 -3.54
N GLY A 25 15.26 -25.02 -3.80
CA GLY A 25 15.28 -23.74 -4.52
C GLY A 25 14.68 -23.84 -5.91
N ALA A 26 15.07 -24.85 -6.69
CA ALA A 26 14.52 -25.07 -8.03
C ALA A 26 13.03 -25.36 -8.02
N ILE A 27 12.56 -26.26 -7.15
CA ILE A 27 11.14 -26.58 -7.04
C ILE A 27 10.33 -25.32 -6.68
N LEU A 28 10.84 -24.51 -5.75
CA LEU A 28 10.22 -23.25 -5.37
C LEU A 28 10.18 -22.28 -6.55
N VAL A 29 11.30 -22.03 -7.21
CA VAL A 29 11.36 -21.11 -8.37
C VAL A 29 10.41 -21.58 -9.47
N GLN A 30 10.43 -22.85 -9.85
CA GLN A 30 9.54 -23.43 -10.85
C GLN A 30 8.06 -23.23 -10.51
N SER A 31 7.68 -23.36 -9.23
CA SER A 31 6.30 -23.14 -8.79
C SER A 31 5.85 -21.68 -8.87
N LEU A 32 6.79 -20.73 -8.74
CA LEU A 32 6.51 -19.29 -8.65
C LEU A 32 6.57 -18.59 -10.02
N VAL A 33 7.35 -19.12 -10.96
CA VAL A 33 7.60 -18.52 -12.27
C VAL A 33 6.34 -18.50 -13.11
N LEU A 34 6.05 -17.33 -13.69
CA LEU A 34 4.95 -17.17 -14.66
C LEU A 34 5.29 -17.77 -16.03
N ASN A 35 6.55 -17.63 -16.47
CA ASN A 35 7.03 -17.96 -17.82
C ASN A 35 7.51 -19.42 -17.94
N GLU A 36 6.85 -20.20 -18.78
CA GLU A 36 7.16 -21.62 -18.98
C GLU A 36 8.53 -21.85 -19.63
N THR A 37 9.07 -20.89 -20.41
CA THR A 37 10.38 -21.07 -21.07
C THR A 37 11.54 -21.11 -20.07
N LEU A 38 11.44 -20.38 -18.96
CA LEU A 38 12.43 -20.40 -17.90
C LEU A 38 12.44 -21.72 -17.13
N ASN A 39 11.29 -22.39 -17.02
CA ASN A 39 11.23 -23.72 -16.41
C ASN A 39 12.06 -24.71 -17.25
N THR A 40 11.91 -24.68 -18.58
CA THR A 40 12.70 -25.51 -19.49
C THR A 40 14.19 -25.21 -19.40
N THR A 41 14.58 -23.93 -19.33
CA THR A 41 16.00 -23.53 -19.18
C THR A 41 16.58 -23.97 -17.83
N LEU A 42 15.82 -23.83 -16.74
CA LEU A 42 16.25 -24.28 -15.41
C LEU A 42 16.41 -25.79 -15.34
N GLU A 43 15.57 -26.55 -16.04
CA GLU A 43 15.71 -28.01 -16.16
C GLU A 43 16.95 -28.41 -16.98
N ALA A 44 17.24 -27.70 -18.08
CA ALA A 44 18.38 -27.99 -18.94
C ALA A 44 19.74 -27.58 -18.32
N SER A 45 19.80 -26.43 -17.65
CA SER A 45 21.04 -25.82 -17.14
C SER A 45 21.12 -25.76 -15.61
N TYR A 46 20.39 -26.62 -14.90
CA TYR A 46 20.32 -26.66 -13.43
C TYR A 46 21.69 -26.54 -12.73
N LYS A 47 22.68 -27.29 -13.23
CA LYS A 47 24.03 -27.36 -12.63
C LYS A 47 24.80 -26.04 -12.70
N GLU A 48 24.46 -25.15 -13.63
CA GLU A 48 25.12 -23.86 -13.79
C GLU A 48 24.65 -22.85 -12.72
N TYR A 49 23.44 -23.05 -12.18
CA TYR A 49 22.77 -22.09 -11.29
C TYR A 49 22.53 -22.60 -9.86
N TYR A 50 23.10 -23.75 -9.48
CA TYR A 50 22.83 -24.39 -8.18
C TYR A 50 23.07 -23.45 -6.98
N LEU A 51 24.10 -22.59 -7.03
CA LEU A 51 24.37 -21.61 -5.96
C LEU A 51 23.27 -20.54 -5.87
N CYS A 52 22.78 -20.05 -7.00
CA CYS A 52 21.69 -19.08 -7.06
C CYS A 52 20.38 -19.70 -6.55
N LEU A 53 20.11 -20.96 -6.91
CA LEU A 53 18.94 -21.71 -6.46
C LEU A 53 18.98 -21.97 -4.95
N GLY A 54 20.13 -22.38 -4.41
CA GLY A 54 20.31 -22.53 -2.97
C GLY A 54 20.13 -21.20 -2.21
N ALA A 55 20.63 -20.10 -2.76
CA ALA A 55 20.41 -18.77 -2.18
C ALA A 55 18.94 -18.34 -2.23
N ALA A 56 18.23 -18.62 -3.33
CA ALA A 56 16.80 -18.36 -3.47
C ALA A 56 15.99 -19.17 -2.45
N ALA A 57 16.32 -20.46 -2.25
CA ALA A 57 15.70 -21.30 -1.23
C ALA A 57 15.80 -20.68 0.17
N ALA A 58 17.01 -20.23 0.54
CA ALA A 58 17.26 -19.60 1.83
C ALA A 58 16.50 -18.28 1.99
N LEU A 59 16.45 -17.45 0.93
CA LEU A 59 15.71 -16.20 0.91
C LEU A 59 14.21 -16.43 1.12
N PHE A 60 13.58 -17.31 0.34
CA PHE A 60 12.15 -17.58 0.48
C PHE A 60 11.81 -18.20 1.83
N ARG A 61 12.67 -19.09 2.35
CA ARG A 61 12.50 -19.65 3.69
C ARG A 61 12.58 -18.58 4.77
N TRP A 62 13.47 -17.61 4.62
CA TRP A 62 13.58 -16.47 5.53
C TRP A 62 12.34 -15.57 5.45
N ILE A 63 11.84 -15.28 4.24
CA ILE A 63 10.61 -14.50 4.05
C ILE A 63 9.40 -15.19 4.69
N ASP A 64 9.23 -16.50 4.48
CA ASP A 64 8.14 -17.27 5.10
C ASP A 64 8.28 -17.28 6.64
N HIS A 65 9.48 -17.51 7.17
CA HIS A 65 9.69 -17.58 8.62
C HIS A 65 9.56 -16.22 9.33
N GLU A 66 10.27 -15.19 8.85
CA GLU A 66 10.35 -13.89 9.54
C GLU A 66 9.18 -12.98 9.23
N LYS A 67 8.61 -13.07 8.02
CA LYS A 67 7.51 -12.19 7.59
C LYS A 67 6.17 -12.91 7.57
N GLY A 68 6.15 -14.24 7.64
CA GLY A 68 4.91 -15.01 7.49
C GLY A 68 4.31 -14.84 6.10
N ILE A 69 5.13 -14.57 5.08
CA ILE A 69 4.67 -14.30 3.72
C ILE A 69 5.03 -15.48 2.82
N THR A 70 4.04 -15.97 2.08
CA THR A 70 4.20 -16.93 0.99
C THR A 70 3.81 -16.28 -0.32
N LEU A 71 4.41 -16.70 -1.42
CA LEU A 71 4.12 -16.15 -2.74
C LEU A 71 3.11 -17.04 -3.46
N ALA A 72 2.22 -16.42 -4.23
CA ALA A 72 1.30 -17.15 -5.10
C ALA A 72 2.08 -17.85 -6.22
N ASN A 73 1.65 -19.05 -6.59
CA ASN A 73 2.22 -19.76 -7.74
C ASN A 73 2.02 -18.93 -9.01
N ARG A 74 2.97 -19.03 -9.95
CA ARG A 74 2.95 -18.31 -11.24
C ARG A 74 2.71 -16.80 -11.11
N SER A 75 3.27 -16.16 -10.07
CA SER A 75 3.08 -14.73 -9.79
C SER A 75 4.34 -13.89 -9.89
N VAL A 76 5.49 -14.52 -10.17
CA VAL A 76 6.79 -13.86 -10.18
C VAL A 76 7.46 -14.06 -11.53
N GLU A 77 8.02 -12.98 -12.05
CA GLU A 77 8.98 -13.05 -13.14
C GLU A 77 10.38 -13.29 -12.57
N VAL A 78 11.07 -14.33 -13.04
CA VAL A 78 12.42 -14.68 -12.61
C VAL A 78 13.35 -14.52 -13.78
N THR A 79 14.38 -13.69 -13.64
CA THR A 79 15.39 -13.48 -14.67
C THR A 79 16.75 -13.94 -14.15
N LEU A 80 17.47 -14.74 -14.94
CA LEU A 80 18.82 -15.18 -14.64
C LEU A 80 19.81 -14.21 -15.28
N ASN A 81 20.01 -13.05 -14.65
CA ASN A 81 20.86 -12.01 -15.21
C ASN A 81 22.13 -11.88 -14.37
N GLY A 82 23.29 -11.98 -15.03
CA GLY A 82 24.54 -11.46 -14.48
C GLY A 82 24.59 -9.93 -14.65
N SER A 83 25.57 -9.27 -14.05
CA SER A 83 25.77 -7.82 -14.22
C SER A 83 26.32 -7.41 -15.60
N PHE A 84 26.19 -8.25 -16.64
CA PHE A 84 26.87 -8.05 -17.92
C PHE A 84 26.24 -6.95 -18.80
N ASP A 85 24.94 -6.73 -18.64
CA ASP A 85 24.17 -5.75 -19.44
C ASP A 85 24.27 -4.32 -18.91
N HIS A 86 24.94 -4.14 -17.76
CA HIS A 86 25.08 -2.88 -17.07
C HIS A 86 26.55 -2.52 -16.86
N MET A 87 26.83 -1.23 -16.73
CA MET A 87 28.12 -0.75 -16.27
C MET A 87 28.29 -1.06 -14.78
N ASN A 88 29.39 -1.74 -14.43
CA ASN A 88 29.74 -2.01 -13.05
C ASN A 88 30.28 -0.72 -12.40
N ILE A 89 29.68 -0.33 -11.27
CA ILE A 89 30.13 0.77 -10.43
C ILE A 89 30.38 0.20 -9.03
N ASP A 90 31.59 0.35 -8.50
CA ASP A 90 31.91 -0.11 -7.15
C ASP A 90 31.29 0.82 -6.09
N GLY A 91 31.09 0.29 -4.88
CA GLY A 91 30.45 1.04 -3.80
C GLY A 91 31.17 2.34 -3.42
N THR A 92 32.49 2.40 -3.62
CA THR A 92 33.28 3.62 -3.36
C THR A 92 32.96 4.68 -4.40
N SER A 93 32.92 4.31 -5.69
CA SER A 93 32.52 5.23 -6.76
C SER A 93 31.07 5.71 -6.61
N VAL A 94 30.13 4.83 -6.25
CA VAL A 94 28.73 5.22 -5.97
C VAL A 94 28.66 6.31 -4.89
N ARG A 95 29.48 6.17 -3.84
CA ARG A 95 29.56 7.11 -2.72
C ARG A 95 30.28 8.40 -3.10
N ASN A 96 31.42 8.31 -3.79
CA ASN A 96 32.23 9.45 -4.20
C ASN A 96 31.54 10.34 -5.23
N LEU A 97 30.74 9.74 -6.12
CA LEU A 97 29.93 10.45 -7.10
C LEU A 97 28.59 10.94 -6.53
N GLU A 98 28.31 10.67 -5.25
CA GLU A 98 27.05 11.00 -4.58
C GLU A 98 25.83 10.62 -5.42
N LEU A 99 25.81 9.39 -5.96
CA LEU A 99 24.77 9.01 -6.93
C LEU A 99 23.39 8.98 -6.28
N VAL A 100 23.31 8.47 -5.05
CA VAL A 100 22.06 8.22 -4.33
C VAL A 100 22.01 8.81 -2.93
N GLU A 101 23.16 9.07 -2.33
CA GLU A 101 23.32 9.60 -0.97
C GLU A 101 24.43 10.65 -1.01
N SER A 102 24.24 11.75 -0.28
CA SER A 102 25.26 12.81 -0.17
C SER A 102 26.29 12.45 0.89
N LEU A 103 27.55 12.82 0.66
CA LEU A 103 28.63 12.69 1.64
C LEU A 103 28.54 13.74 2.74
N HIS A 104 27.98 14.92 2.42
CA HIS A 104 27.89 16.04 3.33
C HIS A 104 26.46 16.25 3.82
N ILE A 105 26.21 15.93 5.09
CA ILE A 105 24.96 16.31 5.76
C ILE A 105 25.04 17.81 6.04
N GLN A 106 24.51 18.63 5.13
CA GLN A 106 24.36 20.07 5.38
C GLN A 106 23.27 20.27 6.45
N VAL A 107 23.65 20.82 7.60
CA VAL A 107 22.73 21.22 8.68
C VAL A 107 22.39 22.70 8.50
N GLY A 108 21.18 22.99 8.02
CA GLY A 108 20.70 24.36 7.83
C GLY A 108 19.36 24.44 7.07
N PRO A 109 18.66 25.59 7.08
CA PRO A 109 17.33 25.76 6.48
C PRO A 109 17.31 25.75 4.94
N GLN A 110 18.47 25.74 4.28
CA GLN A 110 18.63 25.66 2.83
C GLN A 110 19.09 24.25 2.43
N LYS A 111 18.21 23.28 2.58
CA LYS A 111 18.44 21.88 2.21
C LYS A 111 18.43 21.75 0.67
N LYS A 112 19.54 22.12 0.01
CA LYS A 112 19.69 21.88 -1.44
C LYS A 112 19.75 20.36 -1.70
N ARG A 113 19.21 19.93 -2.84
CA ARG A 113 19.24 18.53 -3.33
C ARG A 113 20.70 18.06 -3.31
N GLY A 114 21.04 17.13 -2.43
CA GLY A 114 22.43 16.88 -2.03
C GLY A 114 23.14 15.78 -2.83
N CYS A 115 22.42 15.04 -3.67
CA CYS A 115 22.95 13.94 -4.46
C CYS A 115 22.31 13.92 -5.86
N LEU A 116 22.92 13.22 -6.82
CA LEU A 116 22.44 13.18 -8.22
C LEU A 116 20.99 12.68 -8.31
N PHE A 117 20.65 11.63 -7.55
CA PHE A 117 19.30 11.11 -7.45
C PHE A 117 18.28 12.16 -7.02
N GLU A 118 18.56 12.94 -5.96
CA GLU A 118 17.65 14.00 -5.49
C GLU A 118 17.48 15.09 -6.55
N MET A 119 18.56 15.44 -7.25
CA MET A 119 18.53 16.43 -8.34
C MET A 119 17.57 16.02 -9.46
N LEU A 120 17.63 14.76 -9.88
CA LEU A 120 16.85 14.21 -11.00
C LEU A 120 15.45 13.70 -10.60
N LYS A 121 15.16 13.53 -9.30
CA LYS A 121 13.89 12.98 -8.82
C LYS A 121 12.71 13.95 -9.03
N THR A 122 12.17 13.95 -10.23
CA THR A 122 10.95 14.66 -10.65
C THR A 122 9.82 13.72 -11.08
N THR A 123 10.03 12.40 -10.90
CA THR A 123 9.09 11.32 -11.23
C THR A 123 7.75 11.45 -10.49
N LYS A 124 6.64 11.10 -11.15
CA LYS A 124 5.28 11.22 -10.57
C LYS A 124 4.82 10.00 -9.76
N THR A 125 5.41 8.83 -9.99
CA THR A 125 5.06 7.57 -9.31
C THR A 125 6.22 7.03 -8.46
N VAL A 126 5.92 6.24 -7.44
CA VAL A 126 6.94 5.57 -6.61
C VAL A 126 7.72 4.55 -7.44
N GLY A 127 7.04 3.84 -8.35
CA GLY A 127 7.68 2.93 -9.31
C GLY A 127 8.72 3.66 -10.17
N GLY A 128 8.37 4.83 -10.72
CA GLY A 128 9.31 5.67 -11.46
C GLY A 128 10.50 6.14 -10.61
N THR A 129 10.27 6.52 -9.35
CA THR A 129 11.37 6.85 -8.42
C THR A 129 12.30 5.66 -8.18
N ARG A 130 11.76 4.45 -8.00
CA ARG A 130 12.56 3.21 -7.84
C ARG A 130 13.37 2.93 -9.10
N LEU A 131 12.75 3.04 -10.28
CA LEU A 131 13.41 2.84 -11.57
C LEU A 131 14.52 3.86 -11.83
N LEU A 132 14.32 5.14 -11.48
CA LEU A 132 15.36 6.17 -11.57
C LEU A 132 16.56 5.80 -10.70
N ARG A 133 16.33 5.39 -9.45
CA ARG A 133 17.41 4.96 -8.56
C ARG A 133 18.16 3.76 -9.14
N ALA A 134 17.44 2.75 -9.63
CA ALA A 134 18.05 1.57 -10.25
C ALA A 134 18.87 1.95 -11.50
N SER A 135 18.34 2.82 -12.37
CA SER A 135 19.02 3.26 -13.60
C SER A 135 20.31 4.03 -13.33
N LEU A 136 20.37 4.81 -12.25
CA LEU A 136 21.59 5.52 -11.84
C LEU A 136 22.66 4.58 -11.29
N LEU A 137 22.26 3.53 -10.58
CA LEU A 137 23.18 2.54 -10.00
C LEU A 137 23.62 1.46 -11.00
N GLN A 138 22.84 1.23 -12.05
CA GLN A 138 23.06 0.21 -13.07
C GLN A 138 22.87 0.80 -14.47
N PRO A 139 23.74 1.72 -14.93
CA PRO A 139 23.63 2.28 -16.27
C PRO A 139 23.73 1.19 -17.34
N LEU A 140 22.96 1.33 -18.42
CA LEU A 140 22.93 0.33 -19.50
C LEU A 140 24.23 0.33 -20.30
N LYS A 141 24.59 -0.84 -20.83
CA LYS A 141 25.69 -1.01 -21.79
C LYS A 141 25.20 -1.09 -23.25
N ASP A 142 23.99 -1.61 -23.45
CA ASP A 142 23.44 -1.78 -24.80
C ASP A 142 23.12 -0.44 -25.47
N LYS A 143 23.83 -0.16 -26.57
CA LYS A 143 23.71 1.10 -27.32
C LYS A 143 22.31 1.27 -27.93
N ASN A 144 21.68 0.18 -28.39
CA ASN A 144 20.38 0.26 -29.04
C ASN A 144 19.29 0.68 -28.05
N THR A 145 19.29 0.08 -26.86
CA THR A 145 18.38 0.47 -25.77
C THR A 145 18.63 1.90 -25.30
N ILE A 146 19.90 2.33 -25.20
CA ILE A 146 20.24 3.72 -24.85
C ILE A 146 19.68 4.70 -25.89
N ASN A 147 19.95 4.45 -27.18
CA ASN A 147 19.45 5.31 -28.26
C ASN A 147 17.92 5.36 -28.29
N THR A 148 17.25 4.22 -28.12
CA THR A 148 15.78 4.17 -28.04
C THR A 148 15.24 5.06 -26.92
N ARG A 149 15.91 5.10 -25.75
CA ARG A 149 15.53 6.01 -24.65
C ARG A 149 15.81 7.48 -24.96
N LEU A 150 16.89 7.77 -25.69
CA LEU A 150 17.24 9.12 -26.13
C LEU A 150 16.23 9.63 -27.17
N ASP A 151 15.81 8.79 -28.12
CA ASP A 151 14.77 9.14 -29.10
C ASP A 151 13.47 9.55 -28.41
N CYS A 152 13.08 8.86 -27.32
CA CYS A 152 11.92 9.26 -26.50
C CYS A 152 12.13 10.60 -25.80
N LEU A 153 13.35 10.84 -25.30
CA LEU A 153 13.67 12.10 -24.62
C LEU A 153 13.60 13.26 -25.62
N ASP A 154 14.13 13.10 -26.82
CA ASP A 154 14.09 14.11 -27.87
C ASP A 154 12.65 14.42 -28.28
N GLU A 155 11.78 13.41 -28.39
CA GLU A 155 10.35 13.62 -28.65
C GLU A 155 9.66 14.36 -27.51
N LEU A 156 9.83 13.90 -26.26
CA LEU A 156 9.21 14.52 -25.07
C LEU A 156 9.72 15.93 -24.77
N THR A 157 10.91 16.31 -25.25
CA THR A 157 11.44 17.67 -25.11
C THR A 157 11.07 18.58 -26.27
N SER A 158 10.70 18.00 -27.42
CA SER A 158 10.25 18.75 -28.60
C SER A 158 8.74 18.99 -28.61
N ASP A 159 7.96 18.11 -27.96
CA ASP A 159 6.50 18.20 -27.89
C ASP A 159 6.02 18.34 -26.43
N ASP A 160 5.79 19.58 -26.02
CA ASP A 160 5.27 19.92 -24.69
C ASP A 160 3.88 19.32 -24.44
N GLN A 161 3.04 19.18 -25.48
CA GLN A 161 1.67 18.67 -25.30
C GLN A 161 1.70 17.20 -24.90
N ILE A 162 2.50 16.39 -25.59
CA ILE A 162 2.71 14.97 -25.23
C ILE A 162 3.31 14.87 -23.83
N PHE A 163 4.34 15.66 -23.52
CA PHE A 163 4.99 15.64 -22.21
C PHE A 163 4.03 15.96 -21.06
N PHE A 164 3.28 17.07 -21.16
CA PHE A 164 2.34 17.47 -20.12
C PHE A 164 1.14 16.52 -20.05
N GLY A 165 0.66 16.01 -21.19
CA GLY A 165 -0.41 15.00 -21.25
C GLY A 165 -0.05 13.74 -20.48
N ILE A 166 1.11 13.13 -20.77
CA ILE A 166 1.60 11.94 -20.08
C ILE A 166 1.83 12.24 -18.59
N SER A 167 2.47 13.36 -18.27
CA SER A 167 2.76 13.77 -16.88
C SER A 167 1.48 13.95 -16.06
N GLN A 168 0.42 14.50 -16.65
CA GLN A 168 -0.88 14.65 -15.99
C GLN A 168 -1.60 13.30 -15.84
N ALA A 169 -1.56 12.44 -16.86
CA ALA A 169 -2.11 11.09 -16.78
C ALA A 169 -1.45 10.28 -15.66
N LEU A 170 -0.12 10.26 -15.59
CA LEU A 170 0.65 9.54 -14.55
C LEU A 170 0.39 10.06 -13.13
N GLN A 171 0.07 11.36 -12.95
CA GLN A 171 -0.26 11.92 -11.64
C GLN A 171 -1.58 11.39 -11.06
N LYS A 172 -2.49 10.94 -11.92
CA LYS A 172 -3.80 10.39 -11.51
C LYS A 172 -3.73 8.92 -11.11
N PHE A 173 -2.63 8.21 -11.41
CA PHE A 173 -2.47 6.82 -11.00
C PHE A 173 -2.23 6.69 -9.49
N PRO A 174 -2.61 5.55 -8.89
CA PRO A 174 -2.16 5.19 -7.56
C PRO A 174 -0.63 5.30 -7.43
N LYS A 175 -0.16 5.93 -6.36
CA LYS A 175 1.26 6.27 -6.21
C LYS A 175 2.20 5.06 -6.27
N ASP A 176 1.77 3.91 -5.77
CA ASP A 176 2.58 2.71 -5.64
C ASP A 176 1.80 1.46 -6.09
N ILE A 177 1.72 1.29 -7.42
CA ILE A 177 1.05 0.14 -8.07
C ILE A 177 1.73 -1.18 -7.68
N ASP A 178 3.05 -1.23 -7.61
CA ASP A 178 3.78 -2.45 -7.23
C ASP A 178 3.33 -2.96 -5.85
N ARG A 179 3.10 -2.06 -4.89
CA ARG A 179 2.59 -2.44 -3.57
C ARG A 179 1.15 -2.99 -3.62
N ILE A 180 0.32 -2.45 -4.53
CA ILE A 180 -1.04 -2.95 -4.76
C ILE A 180 -0.97 -4.37 -5.34
N LEU A 181 -0.15 -4.59 -6.37
CA LEU A 181 0.06 -5.91 -6.98
C LEU A 181 0.61 -6.94 -5.98
N CYS A 182 1.57 -6.54 -5.13
CA CYS A 182 2.08 -7.38 -4.07
C CYS A 182 0.99 -7.86 -3.11
N SER A 183 -0.09 -7.10 -2.88
CA SER A 183 -1.17 -7.57 -1.99
C SER A 183 -1.95 -8.76 -2.55
N PHE A 184 -1.95 -8.96 -3.88
CA PHE A 184 -2.58 -10.11 -4.54
C PHE A 184 -1.60 -11.29 -4.66
N CYS A 185 -0.31 -11.00 -4.86
CA CYS A 185 0.71 -12.03 -5.02
C CYS A 185 1.23 -12.58 -3.67
N PHE A 186 1.24 -11.76 -2.61
CA PHE A 186 1.83 -12.12 -1.32
C PHE A 186 0.72 -12.56 -0.35
N LYS A 187 0.75 -13.84 0.02
CA LYS A 187 -0.21 -14.47 0.93
C LYS A 187 0.36 -14.53 2.34
N THR A 188 -0.29 -13.84 3.27
CA THR A 188 0.05 -13.95 4.70
C THR A 188 -0.39 -15.31 5.23
N LYS A 189 0.50 -16.00 5.91
CA LYS A 189 0.23 -17.29 6.57
C LYS A 189 -0.72 -17.07 7.74
N VAL A 190 -1.91 -17.66 7.66
CA VAL A 190 -2.88 -17.64 8.77
C VAL A 190 -2.41 -18.66 9.81
N THR A 191 -1.86 -18.19 10.92
CA THR A 191 -1.59 -19.03 12.09
C THR A 191 -2.88 -19.24 12.88
N LYS A 192 -3.09 -20.46 13.39
CA LYS A 192 -4.35 -20.90 14.05
C LYS A 192 -4.78 -20.01 15.24
N ASP A 193 -3.83 -19.32 15.89
CA ASP A 193 -4.09 -18.52 17.09
C ASP A 193 -4.47 -17.04 16.83
N SER A 194 -4.47 -16.57 15.57
CA SER A 194 -4.73 -15.15 15.22
C SER A 194 -5.98 -14.94 14.36
N SER A 195 -6.84 -15.94 14.24
CA SER A 195 -7.83 -16.10 13.16
C SER A 195 -8.93 -15.02 13.05
N SER A 196 -9.24 -14.25 14.11
CA SER A 196 -10.39 -13.32 14.09
C SER A 196 -10.03 -11.84 13.85
N LYS A 197 -8.99 -11.29 14.49
CA LYS A 197 -8.60 -9.88 14.29
C LYS A 197 -7.68 -9.67 13.07
N LEU A 198 -6.86 -10.67 12.75
CA LEU A 198 -5.97 -10.62 11.60
C LEU A 198 -6.76 -10.71 10.28
N THR A 199 -7.89 -11.43 10.27
CA THR A 199 -8.77 -11.59 9.11
C THR A 199 -9.53 -10.31 8.76
N THR A 200 -10.03 -9.55 9.74
CA THR A 200 -10.71 -8.27 9.45
C THR A 200 -9.77 -7.24 8.85
N ARG A 201 -8.55 -7.09 9.40
CA ARG A 201 -7.57 -6.13 8.87
C ARG A 201 -7.01 -6.57 7.51
N ALA A 202 -6.78 -7.87 7.32
CA ALA A 202 -6.37 -8.41 6.03
C ALA A 202 -7.46 -8.20 4.97
N GLY A 203 -8.72 -8.49 5.30
CA GLY A 203 -9.87 -8.25 4.43
C GLY A 203 -10.01 -6.76 4.07
N GLN A 204 -9.91 -5.87 5.06
CA GLN A 204 -9.93 -4.43 4.84
C GLN A 204 -8.81 -3.97 3.88
N SER A 205 -7.59 -4.47 4.10
CA SER A 205 -6.46 -4.16 3.22
C SER A 205 -6.68 -4.68 1.81
N MET A 206 -7.30 -5.85 1.65
CA MET A 206 -7.60 -6.45 0.35
C MET A 206 -8.65 -5.64 -0.42
N VAL A 207 -9.74 -5.27 0.25
CA VAL A 207 -10.78 -4.40 -0.35
C VAL A 207 -10.15 -3.07 -0.80
N ASN A 208 -9.29 -2.48 0.02
CA ASN A 208 -8.59 -1.25 -0.36
C ASN A 208 -7.67 -1.44 -1.57
N SER A 209 -6.96 -2.57 -1.65
CA SER A 209 -6.14 -2.90 -2.82
C SER A 209 -6.96 -3.08 -4.09
N ILE A 210 -8.15 -3.69 -4.00
CA ILE A 210 -9.07 -3.85 -5.14
C ILE A 210 -9.58 -2.49 -5.60
N ILE A 211 -9.97 -1.60 -4.68
CA ILE A 211 -10.39 -0.23 -5.01
C ILE A 211 -9.27 0.53 -5.74
N LEU A 212 -8.03 0.43 -5.24
CA LEU A 212 -6.88 1.05 -5.88
C LEU A 212 -6.54 0.43 -7.24
N LEU A 213 -6.71 -0.88 -7.40
CA LEU A 213 -6.53 -1.55 -8.68
C LEU A 213 -7.58 -1.09 -9.70
N LYS A 214 -8.85 -0.99 -9.28
CA LYS A 214 -9.93 -0.40 -10.09
C LYS A 214 -9.54 0.99 -10.57
N GLU A 215 -9.11 1.86 -9.65
CA GLU A 215 -8.69 3.22 -10.00
C GLU A 215 -7.52 3.23 -10.99
N ALA A 216 -6.53 2.35 -10.84
CA ALA A 216 -5.43 2.24 -11.80
C ALA A 216 -5.93 1.82 -13.21
N LEU A 217 -6.82 0.83 -13.28
CA LEU A 217 -7.40 0.35 -14.53
C LEU A 217 -8.26 1.44 -15.20
N ASP A 218 -9.06 2.16 -14.43
CA ASP A 218 -9.87 3.30 -14.88
C ASP A 218 -9.02 4.43 -15.49
N ARG A 219 -7.74 4.56 -15.10
CA ARG A 219 -6.83 5.59 -15.64
C ARG A 219 -6.06 5.16 -16.90
N LEU A 220 -6.01 3.86 -17.23
CA LEU A 220 -5.27 3.37 -18.40
C LEU A 220 -5.74 4.00 -19.72
N PRO A 221 -7.04 4.15 -20.00
CA PRO A 221 -7.49 4.79 -21.25
C PRO A 221 -7.00 6.24 -21.40
N SER A 222 -6.97 7.01 -20.31
CA SER A 222 -6.46 8.39 -20.33
C SER A 222 -4.94 8.44 -20.60
N LEU A 223 -4.19 7.44 -20.15
CA LEU A 223 -2.77 7.33 -20.48
C LEU A 223 -2.56 6.93 -21.94
N GLN A 224 -3.39 6.03 -22.47
CA GLN A 224 -3.37 5.64 -23.88
C GLN A 224 -3.65 6.84 -24.79
N GLU A 225 -4.65 7.65 -24.45
CA GLU A 225 -4.99 8.89 -25.18
C GLU A 225 -3.81 9.88 -25.17
N ALA A 226 -3.18 10.08 -24.01
CA ALA A 226 -1.99 10.95 -23.89
C ALA A 226 -0.77 10.45 -24.70
N LEU A 227 -0.75 9.17 -25.08
CA LEU A 227 0.31 8.55 -25.88
C LEU A 227 -0.08 8.40 -27.37
N GLN A 228 -1.26 8.87 -27.78
CA GLN A 228 -1.80 8.60 -29.12
C GLN A 228 -0.88 9.09 -30.24
N ASP A 229 -0.38 10.32 -30.10
CA ASP A 229 0.46 10.99 -31.10
C ASP A 229 1.95 10.69 -30.96
N ALA A 230 2.34 9.84 -30.00
CA ALA A 230 3.74 9.46 -29.80
C ALA A 230 4.25 8.57 -30.94
N LYS A 231 5.43 8.91 -31.45
CA LYS A 231 6.04 8.31 -32.65
C LYS A 231 7.20 7.39 -32.31
N CYS A 232 7.94 7.65 -31.23
CA CYS A 232 9.05 6.80 -30.85
C CYS A 232 8.56 5.39 -30.48
N SER A 233 9.38 4.39 -30.81
CA SER A 233 9.02 2.97 -30.67
C SER A 233 8.67 2.58 -29.25
N LEU A 234 9.39 3.09 -28.24
CA LEU A 234 9.13 2.78 -26.84
C LEU A 234 7.78 3.33 -26.35
N LEU A 235 7.44 4.59 -26.65
CA LEU A 235 6.15 5.15 -26.24
C LEU A 235 4.99 4.49 -26.99
N SER A 236 5.17 4.17 -28.28
CA SER A 236 4.19 3.37 -29.04
C SER A 236 3.97 2.00 -28.41
N ASN A 237 5.04 1.29 -28.04
CA ASN A 237 4.91 -0.01 -27.37
C ASN A 237 4.18 0.11 -26.04
N ILE A 238 4.44 1.17 -25.25
CA ILE A 238 3.72 1.41 -23.99
C ILE A 238 2.24 1.67 -24.26
N ARG A 239 1.90 2.47 -25.28
CA ARG A 239 0.51 2.70 -25.70
C ARG A 239 -0.20 1.40 -26.03
N ASP A 240 0.46 0.51 -26.77
CA ASP A 240 -0.09 -0.77 -27.21
C ASP A 240 -0.23 -1.77 -26.05
N ILE A 241 0.65 -1.71 -25.04
CA ILE A 241 0.48 -2.46 -23.79
C ILE A 241 -0.74 -1.93 -23.03
N CYS A 242 -0.89 -0.60 -22.91
CA CYS A 242 -2.03 0.01 -22.21
C CYS A 242 -3.38 -0.31 -22.85
N SER A 243 -3.43 -0.61 -24.16
CA SER A 243 -4.65 -0.95 -24.89
C SER A 243 -5.03 -2.43 -24.82
N ASN A 244 -4.30 -3.24 -24.05
CA ASN A 244 -4.57 -4.68 -23.91
C ASN A 244 -5.99 -4.93 -23.35
N GLU A 245 -6.79 -5.68 -24.11
CA GLU A 245 -8.18 -6.03 -23.78
C GLU A 245 -8.32 -6.72 -22.41
N SER A 246 -7.27 -7.44 -21.97
CA SER A 246 -7.25 -8.11 -20.67
C SER A 246 -7.47 -7.14 -19.50
N PHE A 247 -6.98 -5.90 -19.60
CA PHE A 247 -7.19 -4.88 -18.58
C PHE A 247 -8.65 -4.44 -18.51
N ARG A 248 -9.31 -4.32 -19.67
CA ARG A 248 -10.75 -4.02 -19.75
C ARG A 248 -11.59 -5.15 -19.17
N LEU A 249 -11.28 -6.40 -19.51
CA LEU A 249 -11.98 -7.57 -18.96
C LEU A 249 -11.80 -7.68 -17.44
N LEU A 250 -10.60 -7.36 -16.94
CA LEU A 250 -10.33 -7.32 -15.51
C LEU A 250 -11.13 -6.21 -14.80
N LEU A 251 -11.18 -5.02 -15.39
CA LEU A 251 -11.97 -3.91 -14.85
C LEU A 251 -13.46 -4.28 -14.80
N GLN A 252 -14.01 -4.84 -15.87
CA GLN A 252 -15.41 -5.28 -15.93
C GLN A 252 -15.73 -6.30 -14.82
N ARG A 253 -14.86 -7.28 -14.58
CA ARG A 253 -15.03 -8.24 -13.46
C ARG A 253 -15.02 -7.58 -12.09
N ILE A 254 -14.24 -6.52 -11.92
CA ILE A 254 -14.24 -5.75 -10.67
C ILE A 254 -15.55 -4.97 -10.55
N GLU A 255 -16.02 -4.34 -11.62
CA GLU A 255 -17.27 -3.55 -11.65
C GLU A 255 -18.54 -4.40 -11.48
N GLU A 256 -18.51 -5.69 -11.79
CA GLU A 256 -19.60 -6.62 -11.47
C GLU A 256 -19.85 -6.74 -9.95
N VAL A 257 -18.80 -6.57 -9.15
CA VAL A 257 -18.85 -6.79 -7.68
C VAL A 257 -18.70 -5.49 -6.90
N ILE A 258 -17.88 -4.55 -7.35
CA ILE A 258 -17.54 -3.31 -6.66
C ILE A 258 -18.38 -2.17 -7.23
N ASN A 259 -18.93 -1.34 -6.35
CA ASN A 259 -19.75 -0.20 -6.70
C ASN A 259 -18.93 0.87 -7.43
N GLU A 260 -19.54 1.51 -8.43
CA GLU A 260 -18.88 2.44 -9.36
C GLU A 260 -18.47 3.74 -8.69
N ASP A 261 -19.26 4.20 -7.72
CA ASP A 261 -19.04 5.43 -6.94
C ASP A 261 -17.87 5.34 -5.95
N ILE A 262 -17.24 4.16 -5.86
CA ILE A 262 -16.22 3.90 -4.87
C ILE A 262 -14.88 4.47 -5.32
N ALA A 263 -14.37 5.41 -4.53
CA ALA A 263 -13.11 6.08 -4.78
C ALA A 263 -12.17 5.97 -3.58
N HIS A 264 -10.88 5.79 -3.85
CA HIS A 264 -9.87 5.82 -2.81
C HIS A 264 -9.77 7.22 -2.20
N SER A 265 -9.79 7.29 -0.86
CA SER A 265 -9.60 8.53 -0.11
C SER A 265 -8.48 8.38 0.91
N ARG A 266 -7.71 9.44 1.11
CA ARG A 266 -6.69 9.51 2.18
C ARG A 266 -7.30 9.83 3.54
N ALA A 267 -8.52 10.37 3.58
CA ALA A 267 -9.21 10.65 4.84
C ALA A 267 -9.68 9.33 5.45
N LEU A 268 -9.17 8.99 6.64
CA LEU A 268 -9.39 7.68 7.27
C LEU A 268 -10.87 7.32 7.42
N PHE A 269 -11.71 8.28 7.82
CA PHE A 269 -13.14 8.07 7.97
C PHE A 269 -13.81 7.76 6.62
N VAL A 270 -13.55 8.58 5.60
CA VAL A 270 -14.11 8.40 4.24
C VAL A 270 -13.64 7.06 3.66
N SER A 271 -12.34 6.76 3.78
CA SER A 271 -11.77 5.49 3.30
C SER A 271 -12.45 4.27 3.92
N ARG A 272 -12.74 4.30 5.23
CA ARG A 272 -13.45 3.21 5.91
C ARG A 272 -14.89 3.08 5.42
N THR A 273 -15.61 4.19 5.28
CA THR A 273 -16.98 4.17 4.74
C THR A 273 -16.99 3.60 3.33
N GLN A 274 -16.11 4.10 2.46
CA GLN A 274 -15.94 3.60 1.09
C GLN A 274 -15.65 2.09 1.07
N GLN A 275 -14.79 1.58 1.95
CA GLN A 275 -14.52 0.15 2.08
C GLN A 275 -15.75 -0.66 2.56
N CYS A 276 -16.51 -0.14 3.53
CA CYS A 276 -17.72 -0.81 4.02
C CYS A 276 -18.78 -0.98 2.93
N PHE A 277 -18.95 0.03 2.07
CA PHE A 277 -19.92 0.06 0.98
C PHE A 277 -19.33 -0.33 -0.38
N ALA A 278 -18.10 -0.87 -0.40
CA ALA A 278 -17.38 -1.16 -1.64
C ALA A 278 -18.10 -2.19 -2.52
N VAL A 279 -18.54 -3.30 -1.93
CA VAL A 279 -19.26 -4.37 -2.64
C VAL A 279 -20.70 -3.93 -2.93
N LYS A 280 -21.19 -4.13 -4.16
CA LYS A 280 -22.57 -3.84 -4.59
C LYS A 280 -23.60 -4.58 -3.71
N SER A 281 -24.76 -3.97 -3.50
CA SER A 281 -25.88 -4.62 -2.81
C SER A 281 -26.41 -5.81 -3.63
N GLY A 282 -26.89 -6.84 -2.96
CA GLY A 282 -27.39 -8.07 -3.57
C GLY A 282 -26.32 -9.13 -3.85
N ILE A 283 -25.03 -8.81 -3.67
CA ILE A 283 -23.94 -9.79 -3.83
C ILE A 283 -23.86 -10.73 -2.61
N ASP A 284 -24.01 -10.20 -1.40
CA ASP A 284 -24.00 -10.97 -0.16
C ASP A 284 -25.06 -10.43 0.80
N GLY A 285 -26.08 -11.25 1.08
CA GLY A 285 -27.21 -10.84 1.92
C GLY A 285 -26.82 -10.56 3.38
N TYR A 286 -25.80 -11.25 3.91
CA TYR A 286 -25.33 -10.99 5.28
C TYR A 286 -24.63 -9.62 5.38
N LEU A 287 -23.86 -9.26 4.35
CA LEU A 287 -23.22 -7.96 4.26
C LEU A 287 -24.24 -6.83 4.15
N ASP A 288 -25.32 -7.03 3.39
CA ASP A 288 -26.39 -6.04 3.26
C ASP A 288 -27.13 -5.84 4.58
N VAL A 289 -27.49 -6.92 5.29
CA VAL A 289 -28.08 -6.83 6.63
C VAL A 289 -27.13 -6.12 7.60
N ALA A 290 -25.83 -6.45 7.57
CA ALA A 290 -24.84 -5.79 8.43
C ALA A 290 -24.72 -4.28 8.15
N ARG A 291 -24.81 -3.86 6.88
CA ARG A 291 -24.81 -2.45 6.47
C ARG A 291 -26.07 -1.72 6.89
N GLU A 292 -27.23 -2.36 6.77
CA GLU A 292 -28.51 -1.80 7.24
C GLU A 292 -28.50 -1.59 8.76
N VAL A 293 -28.02 -2.57 9.52
CA VAL A 293 -27.83 -2.46 10.97
C VAL A 293 -26.84 -1.34 11.30
N PHE A 294 -25.75 -1.21 10.54
CA PHE A 294 -24.79 -0.12 10.73
C PHE A 294 -25.42 1.26 10.49
N CYS A 295 -26.15 1.45 9.38
CA CYS A 295 -26.82 2.70 9.05
C CYS A 295 -27.87 3.07 10.09
N SER A 296 -28.79 2.16 10.40
CA SER A 296 -29.85 2.37 11.39
C SER A 296 -29.31 2.66 12.79
N THR A 297 -28.23 1.97 13.20
CA THR A 297 -27.56 2.23 14.47
C THR A 297 -26.90 3.62 14.47
N SER A 298 -26.24 4.01 13.38
CA SER A 298 -25.62 5.32 13.26
C SER A 298 -26.67 6.44 13.33
N GLU A 299 -27.80 6.28 12.64
CA GLU A 299 -28.92 7.22 12.70
C GLU A 299 -29.51 7.30 14.11
N ALA A 300 -29.76 6.17 14.77
CA ALA A 300 -30.27 6.13 16.15
C ALA A 300 -29.35 6.84 17.15
N ILE A 301 -28.02 6.76 16.97
CA ILE A 301 -27.03 7.47 17.79
C ILE A 301 -27.13 8.98 17.59
N HIS A 302 -27.26 9.44 16.34
CA HIS A 302 -27.42 10.87 16.05
C HIS A 302 -28.78 11.41 16.53
N GLU A 303 -29.85 10.61 16.45
CA GLU A 303 -31.15 10.92 17.00
C GLU A 303 -31.11 11.05 18.52
N LEU A 304 -30.41 10.13 19.19
CA LEU A 304 -30.19 10.20 20.63
C LEU A 304 -29.43 11.47 21.02
N ALA A 305 -28.41 11.84 20.23
CA ALA A 305 -27.66 13.08 20.44
C ALA A 305 -28.57 14.32 20.30
N ARG A 306 -29.46 14.33 19.31
CA ARG A 306 -30.42 15.43 19.10
C ARG A 306 -31.39 15.54 20.28
N ARG A 307 -32.01 14.42 20.68
CA ARG A 307 -32.91 14.38 21.84
C ARG A 307 -32.26 14.92 23.11
N TYR A 308 -31.01 14.54 23.39
CA TYR A 308 -30.30 15.04 24.58
C TYR A 308 -29.91 16.52 24.48
N ARG A 309 -29.70 17.09 23.29
CA ARG A 309 -29.50 18.54 23.14
C ARG A 309 -30.75 19.31 23.55
N GLU A 310 -31.92 18.82 23.16
CA GLU A 310 -33.22 19.45 23.41
C GLU A 310 -33.66 19.24 24.87
N GLU A 311 -33.63 18.01 25.37
CA GLU A 311 -34.11 17.63 26.70
C GLU A 311 -33.28 18.27 27.83
N PHE A 312 -31.96 18.34 27.65
CA PHE A 312 -31.04 18.86 28.67
C PHE A 312 -30.51 20.26 28.35
N ASN A 313 -30.99 20.89 27.28
CA ASN A 313 -30.57 22.22 26.83
C ASN A 313 -29.03 22.33 26.65
N LEU A 314 -28.42 21.34 26.00
CA LEU A 314 -26.97 21.23 25.78
C LEU A 314 -26.62 21.48 24.30
N PRO A 315 -26.59 22.74 23.81
CA PRO A 315 -26.48 23.04 22.37
C PRO A 315 -25.18 22.53 21.73
N ASN A 316 -24.08 22.45 22.48
CA ASN A 316 -22.78 22.03 21.97
C ASN A 316 -22.48 20.53 22.17
N LEU A 317 -23.50 19.71 22.46
CA LEU A 317 -23.34 18.26 22.60
C LEU A 317 -22.92 17.62 21.28
N LYS A 318 -21.80 16.90 21.31
CA LYS A 318 -21.25 16.11 20.21
C LYS A 318 -21.22 14.63 20.57
N MET A 319 -21.32 13.77 19.56
CA MET A 319 -21.11 12.32 19.69
C MET A 319 -19.92 11.84 18.84
N PRO A 320 -18.68 12.18 19.23
CA PRO A 320 -17.49 11.62 18.61
C PRO A 320 -17.36 10.11 18.82
N PHE A 321 -16.65 9.45 17.89
CA PHE A 321 -16.26 8.05 17.97
C PHE A 321 -14.74 7.93 18.16
N ASN A 322 -14.32 7.02 19.06
CA ASN A 322 -12.93 6.63 19.21
C ASN A 322 -12.82 5.10 19.17
N ASN A 323 -11.84 4.56 18.43
CA ASN A 323 -11.61 3.10 18.32
C ASN A 323 -11.50 2.39 19.68
N ASN A 324 -10.99 3.07 20.73
CA ASN A 324 -10.82 2.47 22.05
C ASN A 324 -12.07 2.55 22.94
N ARG A 325 -12.95 3.55 22.73
CA ARG A 325 -14.08 3.85 23.63
C ARG A 325 -15.46 3.71 22.97
N GLY A 326 -15.51 3.54 21.65
CA GLY A 326 -16.74 3.62 20.88
C GLY A 326 -17.25 5.07 20.79
N PHE A 327 -18.57 5.22 20.61
CA PHE A 327 -19.24 6.52 20.66
C PHE A 327 -19.34 7.02 22.10
N TYR A 328 -19.03 8.29 22.29
CA TYR A 328 -19.14 8.96 23.59
C TYR A 328 -19.73 10.36 23.41
N ILE A 329 -20.31 10.89 24.48
CA ILE A 329 -20.92 12.21 24.50
C ILE A 329 -19.87 13.21 24.97
N SER A 330 -19.78 14.35 24.30
CA SER A 330 -18.85 15.42 24.68
C SER A 330 -19.49 16.79 24.53
N PHE A 331 -19.36 17.62 25.56
CA PHE A 331 -19.78 19.02 25.54
C PHE A 331 -18.86 19.86 26.44
N PRO A 332 -18.78 21.19 26.20
CA PRO A 332 -17.99 22.11 27.02
C PRO A 332 -18.47 22.12 28.47
N GLU A 333 -17.54 22.31 29.41
CA GLU A 333 -17.87 22.38 30.84
C GLU A 333 -18.76 23.59 31.20
N LYS A 334 -18.69 24.65 30.39
CA LYS A 334 -19.54 25.84 30.53
C LYS A 334 -21.04 25.52 30.44
N ASP A 335 -21.38 24.52 29.64
CA ASP A 335 -22.77 24.09 29.44
C ASP A 335 -23.30 23.31 30.66
N LEU A 336 -22.43 22.83 31.57
CA LEU A 336 -22.85 22.23 32.85
C LEU A 336 -23.33 23.25 33.89
N GLN A 337 -22.90 24.51 33.81
CA GLN A 337 -23.23 25.48 34.87
C GLN A 337 -24.71 25.87 34.88
N GLN A 338 -25.46 25.61 33.80
CA GLN A 338 -26.89 25.90 33.69
C GLN A 338 -27.81 24.70 33.94
N ALA A 339 -27.31 23.46 33.92
CA ALA A 339 -28.11 22.25 34.08
C ALA A 339 -27.49 21.31 35.12
N SER A 340 -28.25 20.96 36.16
CA SER A 340 -27.85 19.86 37.05
C SER A 340 -27.66 18.59 36.21
N MET A 341 -26.52 17.91 36.41
CA MET A 341 -26.15 16.74 35.61
C MET A 341 -27.25 15.67 35.64
N PRO A 342 -27.84 15.31 34.48
CA PRO A 342 -28.80 14.23 34.42
C PRO A 342 -28.19 12.91 34.87
N SER A 343 -28.94 12.16 35.68
CA SER A 343 -28.53 10.87 36.25
C SER A 343 -28.24 9.77 35.21
N ILE A 344 -28.53 10.03 33.94
CA ILE A 344 -28.29 9.11 32.81
C ILE A 344 -26.82 9.07 32.36
N PHE A 345 -26.00 10.05 32.75
CA PHE A 345 -24.57 10.12 32.43
C PHE A 345 -23.73 9.46 33.53
N ASN A 346 -23.15 8.29 33.26
CA ASN A 346 -22.58 7.43 34.31
C ASN A 346 -21.08 7.56 34.55
N GLN A 347 -20.30 8.00 33.56
CA GLN A 347 -18.84 8.14 33.70
C GLN A 347 -18.39 9.50 33.21
N VAL A 348 -17.61 10.19 34.03
CA VAL A 348 -17.04 11.50 33.75
C VAL A 348 -15.55 11.33 33.51
N PHE A 349 -15.07 11.65 32.31
CA PHE A 349 -13.65 11.89 32.07
C PHE A 349 -13.48 13.39 31.81
N SER A 350 -13.02 14.13 32.82
CA SER A 350 -12.64 15.54 32.65
C SER A 350 -11.24 15.61 32.02
N TYR A 351 -11.13 16.16 30.81
CA TYR A 351 -9.83 16.46 30.22
C TYR A 351 -9.48 17.91 30.56
N ILE A 352 -8.83 18.06 31.72
CA ILE A 352 -8.45 19.35 32.35
C ILE A 352 -7.68 20.31 31.42
N PRO A 353 -6.90 19.90 30.38
CA PRO A 353 -6.21 20.86 29.54
C PRO A 353 -7.11 21.63 28.53
N LEU A 354 -8.36 21.21 28.29
CA LEU A 354 -9.17 21.72 27.17
C LEU A 354 -10.58 22.24 27.55
N GLY A 355 -11.01 22.11 28.81
CA GLY A 355 -12.33 22.61 29.26
C GLY A 355 -13.54 21.85 28.70
N TYR A 356 -13.34 20.58 28.31
CA TYR A 356 -14.41 19.68 27.84
C TYR A 356 -14.59 18.52 28.79
N SER A 357 -15.85 18.18 29.05
CA SER A 357 -16.24 16.99 29.78
C SER A 357 -16.72 15.91 28.80
N GLN A 358 -16.29 14.66 29.04
CA GLN A 358 -16.67 13.50 28.23
C GLN A 358 -17.50 12.54 29.07
N PHE A 359 -18.60 12.05 28.50
CA PHE A 359 -19.57 11.21 29.18
C PHE A 359 -19.92 9.96 28.38
N SER A 360 -20.22 8.87 29.09
CA SER A 360 -20.87 7.68 28.54
C SER A 360 -22.17 7.38 29.28
N THR A 361 -23.21 6.99 28.56
CA THR A 361 -24.50 6.52 29.14
C THR A 361 -24.55 5.00 29.24
N SER A 362 -25.45 4.47 30.07
CA SER A 362 -25.73 3.02 30.18
C SER A 362 -26.07 2.39 28.82
N LEU A 363 -26.75 3.15 27.95
CA LEU A 363 -27.16 2.69 26.62
C LEU A 363 -25.98 2.55 25.65
N THR A 364 -25.04 3.51 25.68
CA THR A 364 -23.79 3.44 24.90
C THR A 364 -22.86 2.30 25.36
N MET A 365 -22.94 1.89 26.63
CA MET A 365 -22.16 0.76 27.17
C MET A 365 -22.68 -0.61 26.69
N LEU A 366 -23.98 -0.74 26.40
CA LEU A 366 -24.60 -1.99 25.93
C LEU A 366 -24.21 -2.36 24.48
N GLN A 367 -23.73 -1.40 23.69
CA GLN A 367 -23.19 -1.66 22.34
C GLN A 367 -21.65 -1.88 22.34
N CYS A 368 -20.96 -1.55 23.44
CA CYS A 368 -19.51 -1.73 23.60
C CYS A 368 -19.13 -3.06 24.30
N SER A 369 -20.09 -3.84 24.77
CA SER A 369 -19.89 -5.08 25.54
C SER A 369 -19.25 -6.25 24.76
N ASN A 370 -19.03 -6.12 23.44
CA ASN A 370 -18.26 -7.09 22.66
C ASN A 370 -16.73 -6.88 22.72
N PHE A 371 -16.24 -5.86 23.45
CA PHE A 371 -14.81 -5.70 23.71
C PHE A 371 -14.55 -5.64 25.22
N ASN A 372 -14.06 -6.76 25.75
CA ASN A 372 -13.57 -6.87 27.13
C ASN A 372 -12.59 -5.75 27.47
N TYR A 373 -13.00 -4.84 28.36
CA TYR A 373 -12.08 -3.99 29.11
C TYR A 373 -12.23 -4.28 30.60
N THR A 374 -11.12 -4.71 31.20
CA THR A 374 -10.92 -4.92 32.63
C THR A 374 -11.17 -3.63 33.41
N ARG A 375 -12.05 -3.73 34.42
CA ARG A 375 -12.23 -2.75 35.49
C ARG A 375 -10.90 -2.45 36.17
N THR A 376 -10.40 -1.23 36.08
CA THR A 376 -9.54 -0.67 37.13
C THR A 376 -10.35 0.32 37.94
N ASN A 377 -10.92 -0.17 39.03
CA ASN A 377 -11.32 0.68 40.14
C ASN A 377 -10.06 1.32 40.70
N ASN A 378 -10.00 2.64 40.71
CA ASN A 378 -9.26 3.39 41.73
C ASN A 378 -9.89 4.78 41.81
N LEU A 379 -10.91 4.89 42.66
CA LEU A 379 -11.31 6.12 43.31
C LEU A 379 -10.40 6.30 44.54
N LYS A 380 -9.73 7.43 44.63
CA LYS A 380 -9.55 8.17 45.88
C LYS A 380 -9.94 9.60 45.63
#